data_AF-A0A6G1JZT9-F1
#
_entry.id   AF-A0A6G1JZT9-F1
#
_cell.length_a   1.000
_cell.length_b   1.000
_cell.length_c   1.000
_cell.angle_alpha   90.00
_cell.angle_beta   90.00
_cell.angle_gamma   90.00
#
_symmetry.space_group_name_H-M   'P 1'
#
loop_
_entity.id
_entity.type
_entity.pdbx_description
1 polymer ?
#
loop_
_entity_poly.entity_id
_entity_poly.type
_entity_poly.pdbx_seq_one_letter_code
_entity_poly.pdbx_strand_id
1 'polypeptide(L)'
;MSSPSEHSPRIPDNEDEDNDNDNDDDDGQTTTAETPLTMAASVILTHLPRDASKALESAADLGIGKVTIRLQPIGSAPHLTQRVFKLAAAQRFETIVRFLRRRLAAKDHESVYCYVGNVFAPGLDEGVGNLWSCFKTNEELVVGYAMAPAFG
;
A
#
# COMPACT_ATOMS: atom_id res chain seq x y z
N MET A 1 -59.68 -25.72 -16.70
CA MET A 1 -58.55 -26.14 -17.54
C MET A 1 -57.68 -27.02 -16.67
N SER A 2 -57.56 -28.28 -17.08
CA SER A 2 -57.26 -29.44 -16.25
C SER A 2 -55.77 -29.63 -16.02
N SER A 3 -55.41 -30.09 -14.82
CA SER A 3 -54.08 -30.59 -14.46
C SER A 3 -53.68 -31.79 -15.34
N PRO A 4 -52.38 -31.96 -15.66
CA PRO A 4 -51.84 -33.24 -16.07
C PRO A 4 -51.16 -33.95 -14.89
N SER A 5 -51.36 -35.26 -14.89
CA SER A 5 -50.89 -36.28 -13.96
C SER A 5 -49.43 -36.63 -14.18
N GLU A 6 -48.71 -37.05 -13.13
CA GLU A 6 -47.61 -38.00 -13.29
C GLU A 6 -47.63 -39.07 -12.20
N HIS A 7 -47.38 -40.30 -12.64
CA HIS A 7 -47.60 -41.58 -12.00
C HIS A 7 -46.23 -42.17 -11.64
N SER A 8 -46.02 -42.56 -10.38
CA SER A 8 -44.85 -43.35 -9.90
C SER A 8 -44.94 -44.83 -10.35
N PRO A 9 -44.05 -45.79 -9.97
CA PRO A 9 -42.65 -45.78 -9.45
C PRO A 9 -41.74 -46.87 -10.12
N ARG A 10 -40.49 -47.07 -9.61
CA ARG A 10 -39.76 -48.34 -9.29
C ARG A 10 -38.31 -48.50 -9.83
N ILE A 11 -37.41 -48.87 -8.91
CA ILE A 11 -35.94 -49.14 -8.95
C ILE A 11 -35.66 -50.59 -9.45
N PRO A 12 -34.46 -50.97 -9.97
CA PRO A 12 -33.33 -51.52 -9.16
C PRO A 12 -31.91 -51.08 -9.66
N ASP A 13 -30.92 -50.82 -8.80
CA ASP A 13 -29.86 -51.67 -8.20
C ASP A 13 -28.75 -52.19 -9.16
N ASN A 14 -27.53 -51.71 -8.90
CA ASN A 14 -26.16 -52.23 -9.14
C ASN A 14 -25.82 -53.05 -10.39
N GLU A 15 -24.77 -52.65 -11.12
CA GLU A 15 -23.65 -53.54 -11.47
C GLU A 15 -22.33 -52.76 -11.42
N ASP A 16 -21.36 -53.38 -10.76
CA ASP A 16 -19.99 -52.94 -10.51
C ASP A 16 -19.16 -52.99 -11.81
N GLU A 17 -18.46 -51.91 -12.16
CA GLU A 17 -17.32 -51.98 -13.07
C GLU A 17 -16.07 -51.50 -12.31
N ASP A 18 -15.36 -52.48 -11.76
CA ASP A 18 -13.96 -52.38 -11.36
C ASP A 18 -13.13 -52.01 -12.59
N ASN A 19 -12.67 -50.77 -12.67
CA ASN A 19 -11.59 -50.40 -13.58
C ASN A 19 -10.37 -50.00 -12.74
N ASP A 20 -9.57 -51.01 -12.42
CA ASP A 20 -8.21 -50.87 -11.93
C ASP A 20 -7.39 -50.09 -12.97
N ASN A 21 -7.06 -48.84 -12.66
CA ASN A 21 -6.03 -48.11 -13.36
C ASN A 21 -5.11 -47.46 -12.33
N ASP A 22 -4.15 -48.25 -11.86
CA ASP A 22 -2.98 -47.77 -11.14
C ASP A 22 -2.21 -46.78 -12.02
N ASN A 23 -2.07 -45.55 -11.55
CA ASN A 23 -0.85 -44.77 -11.73
C ASN A 23 -0.76 -43.71 -10.62
N ASP A 24 0.36 -43.79 -9.91
CA ASP A 24 0.75 -43.01 -8.75
C ASP A 24 0.80 -41.49 -8.97
N ASP A 25 0.30 -40.77 -7.96
CA ASP A 25 0.81 -39.54 -7.35
C ASP A 25 1.40 -38.41 -8.24
N ASP A 26 0.62 -37.36 -8.46
CA ASP A 26 1.12 -35.97 -8.45
C ASP A 26 -0.02 -35.02 -8.03
N ASP A 27 0.07 -34.54 -6.79
CA ASP A 27 -0.91 -33.73 -6.07
C ASP A 27 -0.97 -32.30 -6.64
N GLY A 28 -1.79 -32.11 -7.67
CA GLY A 28 -2.12 -30.79 -8.23
C GLY A 28 -3.42 -30.23 -7.67
N GLN A 29 -3.39 -29.56 -6.52
CA GLN A 29 -4.53 -28.77 -6.03
C GLN A 29 -4.22 -27.27 -5.91
N THR A 30 -4.65 -26.56 -6.96
CA THR A 30 -5.43 -25.31 -6.95
C THR A 30 -5.19 -24.32 -5.82
N THR A 31 -4.55 -23.22 -6.23
CA THR A 31 -4.48 -21.90 -5.58
C THR A 31 -5.78 -21.45 -4.92
N THR A 32 -5.84 -21.44 -3.59
CA THR A 32 -6.64 -20.49 -2.80
C THR A 32 -5.73 -20.04 -1.66
N ALA A 33 -5.25 -18.80 -1.76
CA ALA A 33 -4.40 -18.15 -0.78
C ALA A 33 -5.21 -17.77 0.47
N GLU A 34 -5.69 -18.78 1.18
CA GLU A 34 -6.14 -18.65 2.57
C GLU A 34 -5.01 -19.23 3.42
N THR A 35 -3.83 -18.58 3.44
CA THR A 35 -2.78 -19.02 4.36
C THR A 35 -3.27 -18.72 5.77
N PRO A 36 -3.57 -19.74 6.60
CA PRO A 36 -3.82 -19.46 8.00
C PRO A 36 -2.53 -18.85 8.54
N LEU A 37 -2.64 -17.74 9.30
CA LEU A 37 -1.54 -17.21 10.11
C LEU A 37 -1.20 -18.26 11.18
N THR A 38 -0.58 -19.36 10.76
CA THR A 38 -0.07 -20.40 11.62
C THR A 38 1.28 -19.92 12.11
N MET A 39 1.57 -20.18 13.39
CA MET A 39 2.87 -19.86 13.99
C MET A 39 4.05 -20.48 13.21
N ALA A 40 3.80 -21.47 12.34
CA ALA A 40 4.77 -22.05 11.43
C ALA A 40 5.26 -21.08 10.33
N ALA A 41 4.41 -20.17 9.85
CA ALA A 41 4.83 -19.13 8.89
C ALA A 41 5.90 -18.19 9.49
N SER A 42 5.89 -18.00 10.82
CA SER A 42 6.90 -17.23 11.56
C SER A 42 8.29 -17.88 11.46
N VAL A 43 8.36 -19.22 11.50
CA VAL A 43 9.62 -19.98 11.39
C VAL A 43 10.17 -19.93 9.96
N ILE A 44 9.31 -19.84 8.96
CA ILE A 44 9.73 -19.68 7.56
C ILE A 44 10.29 -18.27 7.33
N LEU A 45 9.72 -17.24 7.99
CA LEU A 45 10.25 -15.88 7.92
C LEU A 45 11.63 -15.74 8.59
N THR A 46 11.91 -16.49 9.66
CA THR A 46 13.26 -16.53 10.28
C THR A 46 14.29 -17.29 9.45
N HIS A 47 13.86 -18.16 8.55
CA HIS A 47 14.71 -18.97 7.67
C HIS A 47 14.68 -18.52 6.19
N LEU A 48 14.30 -17.26 5.93
CA LEU A 48 14.36 -16.72 4.59
C LEU A 48 15.83 -16.68 4.09
N PRO A 49 16.14 -17.24 2.90
CA PRO A 49 17.50 -17.23 2.36
C PRO A 49 18.04 -15.79 2.30
N ARG A 50 19.34 -15.66 2.59
CA ARG A 50 20.05 -14.39 2.78
C ARG A 50 19.94 -13.43 1.59
N ASP A 51 19.69 -13.98 0.40
CA ASP A 51 19.49 -13.22 -0.83
C ASP A 51 18.13 -12.51 -0.88
N ALA A 52 17.06 -13.12 -0.35
CA ALA A 52 15.74 -12.49 -0.33
C ALA A 52 15.63 -11.40 0.74
N SER A 53 16.31 -11.56 1.89
CA SER A 53 16.47 -10.49 2.88
C SER A 53 17.31 -9.32 2.34
N LYS A 54 18.42 -9.63 1.66
CA LYS A 54 19.27 -8.62 1.02
C LYS A 54 18.57 -7.89 -0.14
N ALA A 55 17.77 -8.60 -0.94
CA ALA A 55 16.96 -8.00 -1.98
C ALA A 55 15.89 -7.06 -1.40
N LEU A 56 15.26 -7.42 -0.28
CA LEU A 56 14.30 -6.55 0.40
C LEU A 56 14.96 -5.31 1.03
N GLU A 57 16.14 -5.46 1.63
CA GLU A 57 16.94 -4.32 2.12
C GLU A 57 17.32 -3.37 0.98
N SER A 58 17.65 -3.92 -0.21
CA SER A 58 17.93 -3.10 -1.40
C SER A 58 16.69 -2.47 -2.03
N ALA A 59 15.50 -3.07 -1.85
CA ALA A 59 14.24 -2.47 -2.27
C ALA A 59 13.82 -1.32 -1.34
N ALA A 60 14.19 -1.39 -0.06
CA ALA A 60 14.03 -0.30 0.90
C ALA A 60 15.00 0.87 0.62
N ASP A 61 16.20 0.56 0.14
CA ASP A 61 17.16 1.55 -0.36
C ASP A 61 16.90 1.86 -1.84
N LEU A 62 15.88 2.68 -2.13
CA LEU A 62 15.58 3.08 -3.52
C LEU A 62 16.72 3.85 -4.24
N GLY A 63 17.94 3.94 -3.70
CA GLY A 63 19.09 4.60 -4.33
C GLY A 63 18.94 6.11 -4.48
N ILE A 64 17.81 6.68 -4.05
CA ILE A 64 17.51 8.10 -4.14
C ILE A 64 18.10 8.78 -2.92
N GLY A 65 19.36 9.21 -3.00
CA GLY A 65 20.00 9.90 -1.88
C GLY A 65 19.28 11.18 -1.46
N LYS A 66 18.72 11.93 -2.43
CA LYS A 66 17.97 13.18 -2.18
C LYS A 66 16.82 13.31 -3.17
N VAL A 67 15.66 13.72 -2.67
CA VAL A 67 14.47 14.04 -3.46
C VAL A 67 14.23 15.54 -3.51
N THR A 68 13.57 16.00 -4.57
CA THR A 68 13.13 17.39 -4.70
C THR A 68 11.67 17.51 -4.25
N ILE A 69 11.39 18.48 -3.39
CA ILE A 69 10.06 18.76 -2.84
C ILE A 69 9.66 20.17 -3.25
N ARG A 70 8.42 20.32 -3.75
CA ARG A 70 7.81 21.61 -4.08
C ARG A 70 6.62 21.88 -3.18
N LEU A 71 6.66 22.99 -2.47
CA LEU A 71 5.63 23.47 -1.57
C LEU A 71 4.66 24.41 -2.30
N GLN A 72 3.37 24.12 -2.22
CA GLN A 72 2.32 24.93 -2.83
C GLN A 72 1.32 25.41 -1.79
N PRO A 73 1.09 26.72 -1.63
CA PRO A 73 0.02 27.21 -0.76
C PRO A 73 -1.34 26.85 -1.36
N ILE A 74 -2.28 26.47 -0.49
CA ILE A 74 -3.67 26.22 -0.82
C ILE A 74 -4.56 27.23 -0.07
N GLY A 75 -5.53 27.80 -0.77
CA GLY A 75 -6.44 28.79 -0.22
C GLY A 75 -5.71 30.04 0.24
N SER A 76 -5.98 30.46 1.48
CA SER A 76 -5.43 31.69 2.08
C SER A 76 -4.09 31.48 2.81
N ALA A 77 -3.38 30.38 2.54
CA ALA A 77 -2.11 30.11 3.20
C ALA A 77 -0.99 31.09 2.77
N PRO A 78 -0.11 31.54 3.69
CA PRO A 78 0.99 32.43 3.36
C PRO A 78 1.94 31.83 2.32
N HIS A 79 2.39 32.65 1.37
CA HIS A 79 3.31 32.23 0.32
C HIS A 79 4.76 32.18 0.83
N LEU A 80 5.44 31.05 0.62
CA LEU A 80 6.86 30.91 0.96
C LEU A 80 7.76 31.46 -0.15
N THR A 81 8.86 32.12 0.24
CA THR A 81 9.89 32.64 -0.68
C THR A 81 10.62 31.50 -1.39
N GLN A 82 11.05 30.48 -0.63
CA GLN A 82 11.65 29.27 -1.17
C GLN A 82 10.62 28.14 -1.13
N ARG A 83 10.10 27.79 -2.30
CA ARG A 83 9.09 26.74 -2.46
C ARG A 83 9.66 25.39 -2.82
N VAL A 84 10.84 25.36 -3.43
CA VAL A 84 11.50 24.13 -3.85
C VAL A 84 12.76 23.92 -3.02
N PHE A 85 12.91 22.72 -2.48
CA PHE A 85 14.11 22.32 -1.73
C PHE A 85 14.37 20.82 -1.89
N LYS A 86 15.60 20.40 -1.57
CA LYS A 86 15.99 18.99 -1.58
C LYS A 86 16.03 18.43 -0.17
N LEU A 87 15.53 17.21 0.01
CA LEU A 87 15.54 16.49 1.28
C LEU A 87 16.08 15.07 1.07
N ALA A 88 16.76 14.50 2.07
CA ALA A 88 17.17 13.11 1.99
C ALA A 88 15.95 12.18 1.97
N ALA A 89 15.95 11.15 1.12
CA ALA A 89 14.80 10.25 0.97
C ALA A 89 14.51 9.43 2.24
N ALA A 90 15.53 9.20 3.07
CA ALA A 90 15.41 8.50 4.35
C ALA A 90 14.66 9.30 5.44
N GLN A 91 14.31 10.56 5.18
CA GLN A 91 13.56 11.39 6.12
C GLN A 91 12.06 11.03 6.11
N ARG A 92 11.40 11.28 7.24
CA ARG A 92 9.95 11.15 7.40
C ARG A 92 9.23 12.44 7.04
N PHE A 93 7.95 12.32 6.72
CA PHE A 93 7.10 13.44 6.34
C PHE A 93 6.96 14.49 7.45
N GLU A 94 7.04 14.09 8.73
CA GLU A 94 7.08 15.03 9.86
C GLU A 94 8.13 16.14 9.73
N THR A 95 9.26 15.87 9.07
CA THR A 95 10.34 16.85 8.88
C THR A 95 9.87 17.99 7.98
N ILE A 96 9.04 17.69 6.97
CA ILE A 96 8.42 18.69 6.08
C ILE A 96 7.41 19.53 6.86
N VAL A 97 6.55 18.89 7.65
CA VAL A 97 5.55 19.59 8.48
C VAL A 97 6.22 20.53 9.49
N ARG A 98 7.27 20.06 10.19
CA ARG A 98 8.07 20.86 11.12
C ARG A 98 8.78 22.03 10.42
N PHE A 99 9.24 21.83 9.18
CA PHE A 99 9.81 22.90 8.37
C PHE A 99 8.75 23.95 8.03
N LEU A 100 7.57 23.53 7.57
CA LEU A 100 6.46 24.42 7.24
C LEU A 100 6.02 25.25 8.45
N ARG A 101 5.79 24.63 9.62
CA ARG A 101 5.41 25.35 10.85
C ARG A 101 6.40 26.46 11.20
N ARG A 102 7.70 26.17 11.12
CA ARG A 102 8.76 27.16 11.39
C ARG A 102 8.77 28.29 10.35
N ARG A 103 8.57 27.97 9.07
CA ARG A 103 8.60 28.96 7.99
C ARG A 103 7.36 29.85 7.96
N LEU A 104 6.22 29.32 8.36
CA LEU A 104 4.95 30.05 8.43
C LEU A 104 4.79 30.80 9.75
N ALA A 105 5.72 30.63 10.70
CA ALA A 105 5.62 31.12 12.07
C ALA A 105 4.28 30.73 12.75
N ALA A 106 3.78 29.52 12.42
CA ALA A 106 2.54 29.01 12.96
C ALA A 106 2.68 28.75 14.46
N LYS A 107 1.72 29.23 15.24
CA LYS A 107 1.70 29.04 16.70
C LYS A 107 1.38 27.58 17.05
N ASP A 108 1.59 27.20 18.31
CA ASP A 108 1.34 25.81 18.74
C ASP A 108 -0.13 25.39 18.57
N HIS A 109 -1.06 26.35 18.75
CA HIS A 109 -2.50 26.15 18.56
C HIS A 109 -2.96 26.20 17.10
N GLU A 110 -2.10 26.61 16.16
CA GLU A 110 -2.45 26.67 14.74
C GLU A 110 -2.13 25.34 14.07
N SER A 111 -3.14 24.78 13.40
CA SER A 111 -3.00 23.56 12.63
C SER A 111 -2.45 23.86 11.24
N VAL A 112 -1.51 23.03 10.79
CA VAL A 112 -0.97 23.07 9.42
C VAL A 112 -1.34 21.76 8.74
N TYR A 113 -2.16 21.86 7.70
CA TYR A 113 -2.61 20.73 6.91
C TYR A 113 -1.72 20.60 5.69
N CYS A 114 -1.24 19.38 5.40
CA CYS A 114 -0.37 19.10 4.27
C CYS A 114 -1.00 18.02 3.40
N TYR A 115 -0.90 18.20 2.09
CA TYR A 115 -1.51 17.32 1.10
C TYR A 115 -0.49 16.97 0.02
N VAL A 116 -0.36 15.69 -0.32
CA VAL A 116 0.43 15.24 -1.45
C VAL A 116 -0.44 15.29 -2.70
N GLY A 117 0.06 15.92 -3.78
CA GLY A 117 -0.67 16.04 -5.05
C GLY A 117 -2.02 16.77 -4.95
N ASN A 118 -2.25 17.53 -3.87
CA ASN A 118 -3.54 18.18 -3.54
C ASN A 118 -4.72 17.20 -3.44
N VAL A 119 -4.49 15.95 -3.04
CA VAL A 119 -5.55 14.92 -2.98
C VAL A 119 -5.69 14.26 -1.61
N PHE A 120 -4.59 13.90 -0.94
CA PHE A 120 -4.64 13.21 0.34
C PHE A 120 -3.57 13.75 1.31
N ALA A 121 -3.80 13.57 2.61
CA ALA A 121 -2.86 13.95 3.66
C ALA A 121 -2.06 12.71 4.13
N PRO A 122 -0.73 12.65 3.88
CA PRO A 122 0.10 11.53 4.33
C PRO A 122 0.29 11.51 5.85
N GLY A 123 0.65 10.34 6.37
CA GLY A 123 1.02 10.16 7.79
C GLY A 123 2.33 10.88 8.13
N LEU A 124 2.50 11.33 9.38
CA LEU A 124 3.74 11.99 9.83
C LEU A 124 4.95 11.05 9.84
N ASP A 125 4.70 9.77 10.03
CA ASP A 125 5.66 8.67 10.04
C ASP A 125 6.01 8.16 8.63
N GLU A 126 5.30 8.61 7.60
CA GLU A 126 5.47 8.15 6.23
C GLU A 126 6.83 8.59 5.65
N GLY A 127 7.47 7.68 4.92
CA GLY A 127 8.79 7.91 4.32
C GLY A 127 8.71 8.84 3.10
N VAL A 128 9.51 9.90 3.09
CA VAL A 128 9.52 10.89 2.00
C VAL A 128 10.01 10.26 0.68
N GLY A 129 10.96 9.32 0.73
CA GLY A 129 11.43 8.59 -0.45
C GLY A 129 10.32 7.80 -1.15
N ASN A 130 9.47 7.13 -0.37
CA ASN A 130 8.32 6.39 -0.89
C ASN A 130 7.31 7.35 -1.53
N LEU A 131 6.92 8.40 -0.79
CA LEU A 131 5.99 9.42 -1.28
C LEU A 131 6.47 10.06 -2.59
N TRP A 132 7.76 10.39 -2.69
CA TRP A 132 8.32 10.94 -3.92
C TRP A 132 8.32 9.91 -5.05
N SER A 133 8.65 8.65 -4.78
CA SER A 133 8.69 7.62 -5.83
C SER A 133 7.30 7.31 -6.39
N CYS A 134 6.28 7.28 -5.54
CA CYS A 134 4.91 6.98 -5.91
C CYS A 134 4.14 8.18 -6.50
N PHE A 135 4.40 9.41 -6.01
CA PHE A 135 3.55 10.58 -6.29
C PHE A 135 4.29 11.79 -6.86
N LYS A 136 5.56 11.66 -7.30
CA LYS A 136 6.27 12.77 -7.96
C LYS A 136 5.60 13.19 -9.26
N THR A 137 5.69 14.49 -9.53
CA THR A 137 5.33 15.11 -10.81
C THR A 137 6.52 15.93 -11.29
N ASN A 138 7.01 15.71 -12.51
CA ASN A 138 8.20 16.41 -13.05
C ASN A 138 9.43 16.33 -12.13
N GLU A 139 9.70 15.14 -11.57
CA GLU A 139 10.81 14.90 -10.61
C GLU A 139 10.69 15.61 -9.26
N GLU A 140 9.53 16.19 -8.96
CA GLU A 140 9.26 16.89 -7.71
C GLU A 140 8.07 16.25 -6.97
N LEU A 141 8.19 16.05 -5.66
CA LEU A 141 7.05 15.75 -4.82
C LEU A 141 6.32 17.06 -4.50
N VAL A 142 5.10 17.21 -5.03
CA VAL A 142 4.27 18.39 -4.78
C VAL A 142 3.52 18.21 -3.46
N VAL A 143 3.82 19.09 -2.50
CA VAL A 143 3.18 19.13 -1.20
C VAL A 143 2.41 20.45 -1.08
N GLY A 144 1.10 20.35 -1.16
CA GLY A 144 0.18 21.42 -0.85
C GLY A 144 0.11 21.67 0.66
N TYR A 145 0.06 22.92 1.10
CA TYR A 145 -0.12 23.27 2.52
C TYR A 145 -1.24 24.29 2.72
N ALA A 146 -1.99 24.15 3.81
CA ALA A 146 -3.12 25.01 4.18
C ALA A 146 -3.19 25.24 5.70
N MET A 147 -3.77 26.38 6.11
CA MET A 147 -4.05 26.69 7.53
C MET A 147 -5.41 26.16 7.99
N ALA A 148 -6.26 25.76 7.05
CA ALA A 148 -7.55 25.12 7.29
C ALA A 148 -7.64 23.85 6.44
N PRO A 149 -8.46 22.86 6.82
CA PRO A 149 -8.72 21.68 6.00
C PRO A 149 -9.23 22.10 4.62
N ALA A 150 -8.61 21.59 3.56
CA ALA A 150 -8.96 21.91 2.18
C ALA A 150 -9.52 20.72 1.39
N PHE A 151 -9.11 19.50 1.77
CA PHE A 151 -9.53 18.24 1.18
C PHE A 151 -9.86 17.26 2.32
N GLY A 152 -10.89 16.44 2.13
CA GLY A 152 -11.49 15.57 3.15
C GLY A 152 -11.57 14.13 2.71
#